data_AF-R5LPW8-F1
#
_entry.id   AF-R5LPW8-F1
#
_cell.length_a   1.000
_cell.length_b   1.000
_cell.length_c   1.000
_cell.angle_alpha   90.00
_cell.angle_beta   90.00
_cell.angle_gamma   90.00
#
_symmetry.space_group_name_H-M   'P 1'
#
loop_
_entity.id
_entity.type
_entity.pdbx_description
1 polymer ?
#
loop_
_entity_poly.entity_id
_entity_poly.type
_entity_poly.pdbx_seq_one_letter_code
_entity_poly.pdbx_strand_id
1 'polypeptide(L)' 'MNLSIRKINVTAKYQEIPEHLDIDVTSLKIGKSIKVGDLHFEGLEMATGKEVVVCSIKATRKSAAASSSDADAE' A
#
# COMPACT_ATOMS: atom_id res chain seq x y z
N MET A 1 -4.00 -9.90 5.37
CA MET A 1 -3.71 -8.52 4.92
C MET A 1 -4.33 -7.56 5.93
N ASN A 2 -3.63 -6.49 6.33
CA ASN A 2 -4.17 -5.48 7.25
C ASN A 2 -4.26 -4.14 6.53
N LEU A 3 -5.46 -3.56 6.51
CA LEU A 3 -5.73 -2.20 6.06
C LEU A 3 -5.50 -1.27 7.24
N SER A 4 -4.41 -0.49 7.19
CA SER A 4 -4.06 0.44 8.26
C SER A 4 -4.96 1.68 8.24
N ILE A 5 -5.37 2.12 7.04
CA ILE A 5 -6.41 3.11 6.85
C ILE A 5 -7.40 2.62 5.79
N ARG A 6 -8.70 2.89 6.00
CA ARG A 6 -9.78 2.51 5.07
C ARG A 6 -10.31 3.70 4.27
N LYS A 7 -9.94 4.91 4.66
CA LYS A 7 -10.35 6.17 4.02
C LYS A 7 -9.09 7.01 3.81
N ILE A 8 -8.96 7.55 2.61
CA ILE A 8 -7.88 8.47 2.24
C ILE A 8 -8.57 9.77 1.83
N ASN A 9 -8.10 10.87 2.40
CA ASN A 9 -8.54 12.19 1.96
C ASN A 9 -7.71 12.57 0.73
N VAL A 10 -8.39 12.82 -0.38
CA VAL A 10 -7.81 13.28 -1.66
C VAL A 10 -8.37 14.66 -1.99
N THR A 11 -7.53 15.48 -2.61
CA THR A 11 -7.90 16.78 -3.16
C THR A 11 -7.76 16.68 -4.67
N ALA A 12 -8.83 16.94 -5.41
CA ALA A 12 -8.82 16.96 -6.87
C ALA A 12 -9.78 18.03 -7.38
N LYS A 13 -9.74 18.29 -8.69
CA LYS A 13 -10.75 19.11 -9.34
C LYS A 13 -12.12 18.46 -9.19
N TYR A 14 -13.16 19.28 -9.13
CA TYR A 14 -14.53 18.83 -8.87
C TYR A 14 -15.04 17.73 -9.83
N GLN A 15 -14.55 17.72 -11.07
CA GLN A 15 -14.91 16.72 -12.09
C GLN A 15 -14.10 15.41 -11.98
N GLU A 16 -13.00 15.41 -11.24
CA GLU A 16 -12.01 14.35 -11.18
C GLU A 16 -11.93 13.70 -9.78
N ILE A 17 -12.89 13.99 -8.88
CA ILE A 17 -12.95 13.35 -7.56
C ILE A 17 -13.49 11.92 -7.73
N PRO A 18 -12.68 10.87 -7.48
CA PRO A 18 -13.13 9.49 -7.59
C PRO A 18 -13.97 9.10 -6.37
N GLU A 19 -15.05 8.34 -6.59
CA GLU A 19 -15.80 7.71 -5.51
C GLU A 19 -15.04 6.52 -4.89
N HIS A 20 -14.20 5.86 -5.68
CA HIS A 20 -13.43 4.69 -5.30
C HIS A 20 -11.99 4.80 -5.81
N LEU A 21 -11.04 4.43 -4.97
CA LEU A 21 -9.60 4.45 -5.28
C LEU A 21 -9.08 3.02 -5.24
N ASP A 22 -8.76 2.47 -6.41
CA ASP A 22 -8.21 1.12 -6.52
C ASP A 22 -6.69 1.16 -6.37
N ILE A 23 -6.19 0.39 -5.41
CA ILE A 23 -4.75 0.29 -5.13
C ILE A 23 -4.30 -1.10 -5.51
N ASP A 24 -3.42 -1.18 -6.51
CA ASP A 24 -2.81 -2.45 -6.89
C ASP A 24 -1.81 -2.91 -5.83
N VAL A 25 -2.07 -4.11 -5.29
CA VAL A 25 -1.26 -4.75 -4.25
C VAL A 25 -0.61 -6.04 -4.74
N THR A 26 -0.72 -6.35 -6.04
CA THR A 26 -0.27 -7.62 -6.65
C THR A 26 1.23 -7.85 -6.47
N SER A 27 2.03 -6.79 -6.56
CA SER A 27 3.51 -6.87 -6.46
C SER A 27 4.05 -6.84 -5.03
N LEU A 28 3.18 -6.73 -4.01
CA LEU A 28 3.63 -6.64 -2.61
C LEU A 28 4.06 -8.01 -2.08
N LYS A 29 5.30 -8.08 -1.59
CA LYS A 29 5.84 -9.26 -0.88
C LYS A 29 5.45 -9.25 0.60
N ILE A 30 5.54 -10.42 1.25
CA ILE A 30 5.32 -10.58 2.69
C ILE A 30 6.19 -9.58 3.47
N GLY A 31 5.58 -8.89 4.43
CA GLY A 31 6.26 -7.90 5.28
C GLY A 31 6.42 -6.52 4.66
N LYS A 32 6.12 -6.34 3.36
CA LYS A 32 6.12 -5.02 2.73
C LYS A 32 4.81 -4.28 2.98
N SER A 33 4.93 -2.95 3.03
CA SER A 33 3.83 -2.01 3.17
C SER A 33 3.91 -0.96 2.07
N ILE A 34 2.74 -0.45 1.66
CA ILE A 34 2.63 0.66 0.72
C ILE A 34 2.20 1.91 1.48
N LYS A 35 2.89 3.03 1.23
CA LYS A 35 2.58 4.33 1.84
C LYS A 35 1.81 5.21 0.87
N VAL A 36 1.15 6.23 1.41
CA VAL A 36 0.43 7.24 0.61
C VAL A 36 1.37 7.95 -0.37
N GLY A 37 2.63 8.18 -0.01
CA GLY A 37 3.62 8.80 -0.89
C GLY A 37 4.01 7.97 -2.12
N ASP A 38 3.83 6.66 -2.07
CA ASP A 38 4.17 5.74 -3.17
C ASP A 38 2.99 5.52 -4.13
N LEU A 39 1.82 6.10 -3.81
CA LEU A 39 0.64 6.06 -4.67
C LEU A 39 0.66 7.22 -5.65
N HIS A 40 0.55 6.93 -6.94
CA HIS A 40 0.52 7.93 -8.00
C HIS A 40 -0.80 7.80 -8.75
N PHE A 41 -1.62 8.83 -8.63
CA PHE A 41 -2.90 8.94 -9.32
C PHE A 41 -2.91 10.23 -10.13
N GLU A 42 -3.27 10.14 -11.40
CA GLU A 42 -3.30 11.28 -12.31
C GLU A 42 -4.42 12.25 -11.89
N GLY A 43 -4.10 13.54 -11.72
CA GLY A 43 -5.07 14.58 -11.34
C GLY A 43 -5.47 14.64 -9.86
N LEU A 44 -4.87 13.82 -8.99
CA LEU A 44 -5.25 13.70 -7.58
C LEU A 44 -4.08 14.06 -6.65
N GLU A 45 -4.29 15.04 -5.78
CA GLU A 45 -3.37 15.36 -4.69
C GLU A 45 -3.76 14.62 -3.41
N MET A 46 -2.80 13.97 -2.77
CA MET A 46 -3.03 13.31 -1.50
C MET A 46 -3.04 14.33 -0.35
N ALA A 47 -4.21 14.56 0.26
CA ALA A 47 -4.32 15.41 1.46
C ALA A 47 -3.87 14.68 2.74
N THR A 48 -3.79 13.35 2.68
CA THR A 48 -3.29 12.51 3.78
C THR A 48 -1.75 12.52 3.77
N GLY A 49 -1.13 12.57 4.95
CA GLY A 49 0.33 12.62 5.08
C GLY A 49 1.04 11.46 4.37
N LYS A 50 2.12 11.77 3.64
CA LYS A 50 2.85 10.81 2.77
C LYS A 50 3.42 9.59 3.50
N GLU A 51 3.71 9.73 4.79
CA GLU A 51 4.29 8.66 5.61
C GLU A 51 3.26 7.62 6.07
N VAL A 52 1.96 7.92 5.96
CA VAL A 52 0.90 7.04 6.42
C VAL A 52 0.88 5.77 5.57
N VAL A 53 0.86 4.62 6.24
CA VAL A 53 0.77 3.31 5.61
C VAL A 53 -0.68 3.03 5.24
N VAL A 54 -0.92 2.61 3.99
CA VAL A 54 -2.26 2.27 3.50
C VAL A 54 -2.58 0.80 3.74
N CYS A 55 -1.71 -0.07 3.23
CA CYS A 55 -1.86 -1.52 3.34
C CYS A 55 -0.53 -2.18 3.71
N SER A 56 -0.62 -3.22 4.54
CA SER A 56 0.51 -4.09 4.86
C SER A 56 0.14 -5.56 4.75
N ILE A 57 1.09 -6.36 4.23
CA ILE A 57 0.95 -7.81 4.18
C ILE A 57 1.61 -8.40 5.43
N LYS A 58 0.76 -8.70 6.43
CA LYS A 58 1.20 -9.43 7.62
C LYS A 58 1.69 -10.82 7.24
N ALA A 59 2.86 -11.21 7.74
CA ALA A 59 3.41 -12.53 7.54
C ALA A 59 2.45 -13.62 8.04
N THR A 60 2.26 -14.65 7.22
CA THR A 60 1.55 -15.86 7.62
C THR A 60 2.52 -16.83 8.29
N ARG A 61 2.00 -17.73 9.14
CA ARG A 61 2.82 -18.70 9.88
C ARG A 61 3.63 -19.62 8.94
N LYS A 62 3.17 -19.89 7.71
CA LYS A 62 3.91 -20.67 6.70
C LYS A 62 4.99 -19.88 5.95
N SER A 63 4.81 -18.56 5.79
CA SER A 63 5.79 -17.72 5.09
C SER A 63 7.07 -17.44 5.88
N ALA A 64 7.04 -17.55 7.21
CA ALA A 64 8.24 -17.40 8.04
C ALA A 64 9.30 -18.48 7.76
N ALA A 65 8.88 -19.67 7.32
CA ALA A 65 9.77 -20.77 6.94
C ALA A 65 10.34 -20.66 5.51
N ALA A 66 9.74 -19.83 4.65
CA ALA A 66 10.21 -19.59 3.28
C ALA A 66 11.12 -18.35 3.17
N SER A 67 11.02 -17.41 4.11
CA SER A 67 11.92 -16.25 4.20
C SER A 67 13.30 -16.57 4.79
N SER A 68 13.51 -17.78 5.33
CA SER A 68 14.81 -18.25 5.82
C SER A 68 15.64 -19.00 4.76
N SER A 69 15.15 -19.13 3.53
CA SER A 69 15.85 -19.81 2.43
C SER A 69 16.27 -18.87 1.29
N ASP A 70 16.02 -17.56 1.41
CA ASP A 70 16.37 -16.54 0.40
C ASP A 70 17.35 -15.49 0.96
N ALA A 71 17.93 -15.75 2.15
CA ALA A 71 18.93 -14.91 2.81
C ALA A 71 20.32 -15.56 2.88
N ASP A 72 20.50 -16.71 2.24
CA ASP A 72 21.74 -17.49 2.17
C ASP A 72 21.97 -17.94 0.71
N ALA A 73 22.11 -16.96 -0.18
CA ALA A 73 22.55 -17.14 -1.56
C ALA A 73 23.18 -15.84 -2.08
N GLU A 74 24.28 -15.44 -1.42
CA GLU A 74 25.46 -14.79 -1.99
C GLU A 74 26.67 -15.28 -1.21
#